data_AF-A0A842WGD7-F1
#
_entry.id   AF-A0A842WGD7-F1
#
_cell.length_a   1.000
_cell.length_b   1.000
_cell.length_c   1.000
_cell.angle_alpha   90.00
_cell.angle_beta   90.00
_cell.angle_gamma   90.00
#
_symmetry.space_group_name_H-M   'P 1'
#
loop_
_entity.id
_entity.type
_entity.pdbx_description
1 polymer ?
#
loop_
_entity_poly.entity_id
_entity_poly.type
_entity_poly.pdbx_seq_one_letter_code
_entity_poly.pdbx_strand_id
1 'polypeptide(L)'
;MKRLILAMLLMGFVFSLANPSAVYCEELGYEYKTVEGPDGEEGVCKLPSGQEVNAWSFFQGKVAVQYSYCTQQGYGMTTVTEDEGNWTSEYGACILSNGTAVSVSELMGLETGGMVPEEGAGNETMEEGTEEPEEEGAEEPEEEPAPAEEEPATAEEPEEEPAPEEGGFPLIPAIIAIIVVVVLAYWFMLKE
;
A
#
# COMPACT_ATOMS: atom_id res chain seq x y z
N MET A 1 27.21 -36.16 -5.69
CA MET A 1 26.06 -35.61 -6.44
C MET A 1 24.73 -35.74 -5.69
N LYS A 2 24.31 -36.94 -5.22
CA LYS A 2 23.07 -37.09 -4.41
C LYS A 2 23.07 -36.32 -3.06
N ARG A 3 24.22 -36.17 -2.40
CA ARG A 3 24.36 -35.38 -1.15
C ARG A 3 24.28 -33.85 -1.36
N LEU A 4 24.44 -33.35 -2.59
CA LEU A 4 24.28 -31.92 -2.93
C LEU A 4 22.81 -31.56 -3.20
N ILE A 5 22.03 -32.49 -3.75
CA ILE A 5 20.60 -32.30 -4.04
C ILE A 5 19.77 -32.20 -2.74
N LEU A 6 20.18 -32.91 -1.68
CA LEU A 6 19.48 -32.87 -0.38
C LEU A 6 19.72 -31.56 0.40
N ALA A 7 20.84 -30.86 0.16
CA ALA A 7 21.13 -29.58 0.79
C ALA A 7 20.32 -28.41 0.18
N MET A 8 20.02 -28.47 -1.12
CA MET A 8 19.20 -27.45 -1.80
C MET A 8 17.71 -27.54 -1.45
N LEU A 9 17.21 -28.71 -1.01
CA LEU A 9 15.82 -28.90 -0.59
C LEU A 9 15.52 -28.39 0.83
N LEU A 10 16.54 -28.02 1.62
CA LEU A 10 16.37 -27.51 2.99
C LEU A 10 16.45 -25.98 3.10
N MET A 11 16.77 -25.27 2.01
CA MET A 11 16.64 -23.81 1.94
C MET A 11 15.19 -23.48 1.59
N GLY A 12 14.36 -23.34 2.64
CA GLY A 12 12.96 -22.93 2.48
C GLY A 12 12.85 -21.62 1.70
N PHE A 13 11.89 -21.56 0.77
CA PHE A 13 11.52 -20.34 0.08
C PHE A 13 10.87 -19.38 1.08
N VAL A 14 11.57 -18.30 1.42
CA VAL A 14 10.98 -17.16 2.12
C VAL A 14 10.30 -16.29 1.07
N PHE A 15 8.97 -16.31 1.01
CA PHE A 15 8.21 -15.40 0.17
C PHE A 15 7.98 -14.11 0.97
N SER A 16 8.46 -12.98 0.45
CA SER A 16 8.11 -11.65 0.97
C SER A 16 6.83 -11.19 0.26
N LEU A 17 5.77 -10.90 1.02
CA LEU A 17 4.60 -10.21 0.46
C LEU A 17 4.98 -8.75 0.22
N ALA A 18 4.80 -8.28 -1.01
CA ALA A 18 5.03 -6.89 -1.33
C ALA A 18 4.04 -5.98 -0.59
N ASN A 19 4.50 -4.80 -0.16
CA ASN A 19 3.63 -3.79 0.43
C ASN A 19 2.79 -3.14 -0.69
N PRO A 20 1.44 -3.22 -0.66
CA PRO A 20 0.61 -2.73 -1.74
C PRO A 20 0.75 -1.23 -1.98
N SER A 21 1.00 -0.43 -0.92
CA SER A 21 1.23 1.02 -1.07
C SER A 21 2.56 1.33 -1.78
N ALA A 22 3.57 0.49 -1.57
CA ALA A 22 4.85 0.60 -2.27
C ALA A 22 4.69 0.24 -3.74
N VAL A 23 4.06 -0.90 -4.02
CA VAL A 23 3.77 -1.35 -5.40
C VAL A 23 2.93 -0.31 -6.12
N TYR A 24 1.89 0.23 -5.49
CA TYR A 24 1.06 1.28 -6.08
C TYR A 24 1.88 2.54 -6.44
N CYS A 25 2.76 2.99 -5.54
CA CYS A 25 3.65 4.11 -5.83
C CYS A 25 4.56 3.82 -7.04
N GLU A 26 5.18 2.64 -7.06
CA GLU A 26 6.11 2.23 -8.10
C GLU A 26 5.45 1.99 -9.46
N GLU A 27 4.25 1.39 -9.50
CA GLU A 27 3.46 1.16 -10.73
C GLU A 27 2.98 2.47 -11.37
N LEU A 28 2.80 3.52 -10.58
CA LEU A 28 2.57 4.88 -11.09
C LEU A 28 3.84 5.57 -11.60
N GLY A 29 4.99 4.91 -11.51
CA GLY A 29 6.29 5.43 -11.92
C GLY A 29 6.91 6.40 -10.92
N TYR A 30 6.45 6.39 -9.65
CA TYR A 30 6.96 7.25 -8.59
C TYR A 30 8.03 6.53 -7.76
N GLU A 31 8.84 7.30 -7.04
CA GLU A 31 9.92 6.74 -6.22
C GLU A 31 9.39 6.42 -4.81
N TYR A 32 9.38 5.13 -4.44
CA TYR A 32 9.09 4.70 -3.08
C TYR A 32 10.36 4.66 -2.22
N LYS A 33 10.25 5.09 -0.96
CA LYS A 33 11.32 4.97 0.05
C LYS A 33 10.75 4.56 1.40
N THR A 34 11.58 3.93 2.20
CA THR A 34 11.33 3.76 3.63
C THR A 34 12.12 4.81 4.40
N VAL A 35 11.49 5.48 5.35
CA VAL A 35 12.10 6.47 6.23
C VAL A 35 11.81 6.12 7.69
N GLU A 36 12.67 6.55 8.61
CA GLU A 36 12.40 6.44 10.05
C GLU A 36 11.42 7.53 10.49
N GLY A 37 10.27 7.12 11.04
CA GLY A 37 9.25 7.96 11.63
C GLY A 37 9.14 7.77 13.15
N PRO A 38 8.24 8.52 13.82
CA PRO A 38 8.06 8.45 15.27
C PRO A 38 7.60 7.08 15.76
N ASP A 39 6.84 6.34 14.94
CA ASP A 39 6.29 5.02 15.25
C ASP A 39 7.08 3.87 14.61
N GLY A 40 8.27 4.15 14.06
CA GLY A 40 9.11 3.20 13.36
C GLY A 40 9.26 3.52 11.87
N GLU A 41 9.64 2.51 11.08
CA GLU A 41 9.81 2.67 9.63
C GLU A 41 8.46 2.93 8.93
N GLU A 42 8.39 3.99 8.13
CA GLU A 42 7.23 4.31 7.31
C GLU A 42 7.60 4.40 5.82
N GLY A 43 6.63 4.10 4.96
CA GLY A 43 6.77 4.21 3.52
C GLY A 43 6.36 5.59 3.02
N VAL A 44 7.19 6.22 2.18
CA VAL A 44 6.89 7.48 1.50
C VAL A 44 6.95 7.29 -0.02
N CYS A 45 6.06 7.97 -0.72
CA CYS A 45 6.00 8.04 -2.16
C CYS A 45 6.38 9.45 -2.62
N LYS A 46 7.41 9.56 -3.46
CA LYS A 46 7.87 10.83 -4.02
C LYS A 46 7.19 11.08 -5.36
N LEU A 47 6.33 12.09 -5.35
CA LEU A 47 5.50 12.49 -6.47
C LEU A 47 6.31 13.26 -7.54
N PRO A 48 5.81 13.39 -8.78
CA PRO A 48 6.48 14.14 -9.85
C PRO A 48 6.73 15.61 -9.54
N SER A 49 5.93 16.21 -8.64
CA SER A 49 6.18 17.57 -8.13
C SER A 49 7.42 17.68 -7.25
N GLY A 50 8.01 16.55 -6.84
CA GLY A 50 9.06 16.47 -5.84
C GLY A 50 8.55 16.39 -4.40
N GLN A 51 7.24 16.51 -4.19
CA GLN A 51 6.61 16.31 -2.88
C GLN A 51 6.70 14.85 -2.46
N GLU A 52 7.09 14.58 -1.21
CA GLU A 52 7.05 13.25 -0.60
C GLU A 52 5.81 13.15 0.30
N VAL A 53 5.02 12.09 0.15
CA VAL A 53 3.80 11.84 0.93
C VAL A 53 3.82 10.43 1.52
N ASN A 54 3.14 10.22 2.64
CA ASN A 54 2.96 8.87 3.20
C ASN A 54 2.28 7.95 2.16
N ALA A 55 2.92 6.83 1.85
CA ALA A 55 2.52 5.95 0.75
C ALA A 55 1.15 5.31 0.99
N TRP A 56 0.86 4.90 2.22
CA TRP A 56 -0.46 4.34 2.59
C TRP A 56 -1.57 5.37 2.46
N SER A 57 -1.34 6.60 2.91
CA SER A 57 -2.30 7.70 2.78
C SER A 57 -2.59 8.04 1.33
N PHE A 58 -1.56 8.01 0.47
CA PHE A 58 -1.70 8.22 -0.96
C PHE A 58 -2.46 7.08 -1.64
N PHE A 59 -2.14 5.84 -1.31
CA PHE A 59 -2.82 4.64 -1.81
C PHE A 59 -4.32 4.61 -1.44
N GLN A 60 -4.67 5.08 -0.24
CA GLN A 60 -6.07 5.20 0.20
C GLN A 60 -6.81 6.40 -0.40
N GLY A 61 -6.13 7.27 -1.17
CA GLY A 61 -6.70 8.47 -1.78
C GLY A 61 -6.95 9.62 -0.82
N LYS A 62 -6.28 9.63 0.36
CA LYS A 62 -6.45 10.68 1.36
C LYS A 62 -5.62 11.93 1.07
N VAL A 63 -4.53 11.76 0.32
CA VAL A 63 -3.60 12.84 -0.03
C VAL A 63 -3.22 12.75 -1.50
N ALA A 64 -2.77 13.86 -2.07
CA ALA A 64 -2.19 13.92 -3.42
C ALA A 64 -3.06 13.27 -4.52
N VAL A 65 -4.39 13.36 -4.40
CA VAL A 65 -5.37 12.73 -5.30
C VAL A 65 -5.10 13.04 -6.76
N GLN A 66 -4.64 14.24 -7.10
CA GLN A 66 -4.31 14.65 -8.46
C GLN A 66 -3.21 13.80 -9.13
N TYR A 67 -2.39 13.09 -8.34
CA TYR A 67 -1.36 12.17 -8.82
C TYR A 67 -1.81 10.70 -8.80
N SER A 68 -3.01 10.40 -8.30
CA SER A 68 -3.55 9.04 -8.16
C SER A 68 -3.78 8.37 -9.52
N TYR A 69 -3.81 7.04 -9.54
CA TYR A 69 -4.22 6.26 -10.70
C TYR A 69 -5.57 6.73 -11.25
N CYS A 70 -6.57 6.90 -10.37
CA CYS A 70 -7.92 7.30 -10.77
C CYS A 70 -7.91 8.60 -11.55
N THR A 71 -7.20 9.63 -11.07
CA THR A 71 -7.12 10.92 -11.77
C THR A 71 -6.36 10.82 -13.09
N GLN A 72 -5.29 10.02 -13.18
CA GLN A 72 -4.59 9.78 -14.45
C GLN A 72 -5.50 9.13 -15.50
N GLN A 73 -6.42 8.27 -15.06
CA GLN A 73 -7.41 7.63 -15.92
C GLN A 73 -8.67 8.48 -16.16
N GLY A 74 -8.78 9.68 -15.58
CA GLY A 74 -9.95 10.55 -15.72
C GLY A 74 -11.14 10.16 -14.84
N TYR A 75 -10.92 9.33 -13.81
CA TYR A 75 -11.91 8.95 -12.81
C TYR A 75 -11.84 9.85 -11.56
N GLY A 76 -12.94 9.88 -10.80
CA GLY A 76 -12.92 10.43 -9.45
C GLY A 76 -12.18 9.49 -8.48
N MET A 77 -11.73 10.00 -7.34
CA MET A 77 -11.15 9.20 -6.25
C MET A 77 -11.98 9.39 -4.99
N THR A 78 -12.20 8.31 -4.24
CA THR A 78 -12.80 8.36 -2.91
C THR A 78 -12.12 7.34 -1.99
N THR A 79 -12.15 7.58 -0.69
CA THR A 79 -11.85 6.56 0.30
C THR A 79 -13.16 5.85 0.67
N VAL A 80 -13.18 4.53 0.60
CA VAL A 80 -14.29 3.70 1.03
C VAL A 80 -13.96 3.15 2.40
N THR A 81 -14.93 3.24 3.31
CA THR A 81 -14.85 2.74 4.68
C THR A 81 -15.89 1.64 4.83
N GLU A 82 -15.45 0.43 5.15
CA GLU A 82 -16.32 -0.74 5.32
C GLU A 82 -16.31 -1.20 6.78
N ASP A 83 -17.50 -1.41 7.34
CA ASP A 83 -17.69 -1.99 8.67
C ASP A 83 -17.70 -3.51 8.55
N GLU A 84 -16.67 -4.15 9.11
CA GLU A 84 -16.50 -5.61 9.15
C GLU A 84 -17.02 -6.19 10.48
N GLY A 85 -17.88 -5.44 11.19
CA GLY A 85 -18.45 -5.77 12.49
C GLY A 85 -17.50 -5.54 13.67
N ASN A 86 -16.29 -6.08 13.62
CA ASN A 86 -15.29 -5.99 14.71
C ASN A 86 -14.14 -5.02 14.41
N TRP A 87 -14.01 -4.57 13.18
CA TRP A 87 -13.05 -3.56 12.76
C TRP A 87 -13.60 -2.82 11.56
N THR A 88 -12.92 -1.74 11.20
CA THR A 88 -13.24 -0.95 10.03
C THR A 88 -12.08 -1.06 9.04
N SER A 89 -12.39 -1.35 7.79
CA SER A 89 -11.42 -1.34 6.69
C SER A 89 -11.55 -0.04 5.91
N GLU A 90 -10.43 0.52 5.46
CA GLU A 90 -10.39 1.70 4.59
C GLU A 90 -9.51 1.45 3.38
N TYR A 91 -10.03 1.76 2.18
CA TYR A 91 -9.30 1.62 0.93
C TYR A 91 -9.65 2.72 -0.07
N GLY A 92 -8.74 2.95 -1.01
CA GLY A 92 -8.95 3.88 -2.12
C GLY A 92 -9.74 3.25 -3.26
N ALA A 93 -10.74 3.96 -3.78
CA ALA A 93 -11.57 3.52 -4.89
C ALA A 93 -11.72 4.61 -5.96
N CYS A 94 -11.69 4.19 -7.23
CA CYS A 94 -12.01 5.08 -8.35
C CYS A 94 -13.53 5.15 -8.55
N ILE A 95 -14.06 6.36 -8.69
CA ILE A 95 -15.43 6.61 -9.14
C ILE A 95 -15.41 6.62 -10.66
N LEU A 96 -15.91 5.54 -11.27
CA LEU A 96 -16.01 5.39 -12.72
C LEU A 96 -17.07 6.33 -13.31
N SER A 97 -17.07 6.50 -14.63
CA SER A 97 -18.00 7.39 -15.33
C SER A 97 -19.48 6.99 -15.16
N ASN A 98 -19.77 5.73 -14.82
CA ASN A 98 -21.12 5.26 -14.51
C ASN A 98 -21.54 5.52 -13.04
N GLY A 99 -20.67 6.17 -12.23
CA GLY A 99 -20.89 6.45 -10.82
C GLY A 99 -20.52 5.32 -9.86
N THR A 100 -20.03 4.18 -10.34
CA THR A 100 -19.63 3.05 -9.50
C THR A 100 -18.26 3.29 -8.88
N ALA A 101 -18.11 3.01 -7.60
CA ALA A 101 -16.81 2.98 -6.93
C ALA A 101 -16.19 1.59 -7.06
N VAL A 102 -14.98 1.50 -7.60
CA VAL A 102 -14.21 0.24 -7.73
C VAL A 102 -12.85 0.42 -7.07
N SER A 103 -12.41 -0.59 -6.31
CA SER A 103 -11.11 -0.60 -5.63
C SER A 103 -9.97 -0.27 -6.60
N VAL A 104 -9.06 0.60 -6.19
CA VAL A 104 -7.83 0.89 -6.97
C VAL A 104 -6.99 -0.38 -7.14
N SER A 105 -6.92 -1.22 -6.10
CA SER A 105 -6.19 -2.48 -6.14
C SER A 105 -6.74 -3.42 -7.19
N GLU A 106 -8.07 -3.50 -7.31
CA GLU A 106 -8.74 -4.33 -8.31
C GLU A 106 -8.45 -3.80 -9.72
N LEU A 107 -8.58 -2.48 -9.93
CA LEU A 107 -8.36 -1.85 -11.24
C LEU A 107 -6.92 -1.94 -11.72
N MET A 108 -5.96 -1.94 -10.80
CA MET A 108 -4.53 -2.08 -11.10
C MET A 108 -4.02 -3.52 -11.00
N GLY A 109 -4.87 -4.48 -10.63
CA GLY A 109 -4.48 -5.88 -10.48
C GLY A 109 -3.46 -6.14 -9.37
N LEU A 110 -3.48 -5.34 -8.29
CA LEU A 110 -2.51 -5.43 -7.18
C LEU A 110 -2.84 -6.53 -6.17
N GLU A 111 -4.04 -7.11 -6.24
CA GLU A 111 -4.55 -8.08 -5.25
C GLU A 111 -3.94 -9.48 -5.38
N THR A 112 -3.26 -9.78 -6.48
CA THR A 112 -2.61 -11.08 -6.71
C THR A 112 -1.13 -10.90 -7.01
N GLY A 113 -0.26 -11.39 -6.11
CA GLY A 113 1.17 -11.52 -6.35
C GLY A 113 1.54 -12.57 -7.42
N GLY A 114 0.87 -12.62 -8.58
CA GLY A 114 1.12 -13.61 -9.61
C GLY A 114 0.34 -13.41 -10.90
N MET A 115 1.10 -13.10 -11.97
CA MET A 115 0.80 -13.36 -13.39
C MET A 115 -0.55 -12.88 -13.92
N VAL A 116 -0.58 -11.66 -14.46
CA VAL A 116 -1.65 -11.23 -15.37
C VAL A 116 -1.35 -11.75 -16.79
N PRO A 117 -2.29 -12.41 -17.49
CA PRO A 117 -2.21 -12.52 -18.95
C PRO A 117 -2.54 -11.17 -19.56
N GLU A 118 -1.66 -10.65 -20.43
CA GLU A 118 -1.96 -9.51 -21.29
C GLU A 118 -3.22 -9.81 -22.13
N GLU A 119 -4.30 -9.09 -21.88
CA GLU A 119 -5.41 -8.96 -22.82
C GLU A 119 -5.47 -7.50 -23.27
N GLY A 120 -4.74 -7.26 -24.38
CA GLY A 120 -4.84 -6.21 -25.38
C GLY A 120 -5.79 -5.02 -25.15
N ALA A 121 -5.18 -3.83 -24.98
CA ALA A 121 -5.80 -2.56 -25.35
C ALA A 121 -5.96 -2.51 -26.89
N GLY A 122 -7.17 -2.80 -27.36
CA GLY A 122 -7.61 -2.57 -28.72
C GLY A 122 -7.82 -1.08 -28.99
N ASN A 123 -7.12 -0.62 -30.00
CA ASN A 123 -7.15 0.69 -30.64
C ASN A 123 -8.55 1.08 -31.17
N GLU A 124 -9.02 2.29 -30.87
CA GLU A 124 -9.81 3.05 -31.83
C GLU A 124 -9.50 4.56 -31.77
N THR A 125 -9.22 5.06 -32.97
CA THR A 125 -8.77 6.39 -33.37
C THR A 125 -9.92 7.28 -33.81
N MET A 126 -9.75 8.60 -33.61
CA MET A 126 -10.36 9.72 -34.36
C MET A 126 -11.87 9.95 -34.07
N GLU A 127 -12.35 11.18 -33.87
CA GLU A 127 -12.20 12.34 -34.75
C GLU A 127 -12.13 13.70 -34.04
N GLU A 128 -11.48 14.58 -34.78
CA GLU A 128 -11.25 16.02 -34.65
C GLU A 128 -12.55 16.83 -34.72
N GLY A 129 -12.68 17.82 -33.84
CA GLY A 129 -13.81 18.75 -33.81
C GLY A 129 -13.38 20.04 -33.11
N THR A 130 -12.65 20.88 -33.84
CA THR A 130 -12.29 22.24 -33.47
C THR A 130 -13.50 23.17 -33.58
N GLU A 131 -13.99 23.76 -32.49
CA GLU A 131 -14.59 25.11 -32.46
C GLU A 131 -14.40 25.74 -31.06
N GLU A 132 -13.52 26.75 -30.99
CA GLU A 132 -13.53 27.87 -30.03
C GLU A 132 -13.69 29.15 -30.88
N PRO A 133 -14.01 30.34 -30.32
CA PRO A 133 -14.52 30.69 -28.98
C PRO A 133 -15.72 31.68 -29.04
N GLU A 134 -16.47 31.83 -27.95
CA GLU A 134 -17.08 33.14 -27.60
C GLU A 134 -16.93 33.37 -26.09
N GLU A 135 -16.20 34.44 -25.75
CA GLU A 135 -16.09 35.00 -24.41
C GLU A 135 -17.39 35.68 -24.01
N GLU A 136 -17.92 35.38 -22.83
CA GLU A 136 -18.63 36.38 -22.01
C GLU A 136 -18.49 36.03 -20.52
N GLY A 137 -18.18 37.04 -19.71
CA GLY A 137 -18.59 37.10 -18.31
C GLY A 137 -17.56 36.61 -17.29
N ALA A 138 -16.62 37.47 -16.93
CA ALA A 138 -15.97 37.42 -15.64
C ALA A 138 -17.01 37.72 -14.55
N GLU A 139 -17.37 36.71 -13.76
CA GLU A 139 -17.97 36.91 -12.43
C GLU A 139 -16.91 36.56 -11.38
N GLU A 140 -16.70 37.52 -10.48
CA GLU A 140 -15.74 37.47 -9.38
C GLU A 140 -16.06 36.29 -8.45
N PRO A 141 -15.05 35.58 -7.89
CA PRO A 141 -15.31 34.62 -6.83
C PRO A 141 -15.71 35.40 -5.58
N GLU A 142 -16.97 35.26 -5.15
CA GLU A 142 -17.39 35.68 -3.82
C GLU A 142 -16.54 34.92 -2.79
N GLU A 143 -15.84 35.67 -1.94
CA GLU A 143 -15.06 35.16 -0.83
C GLU A 143 -15.96 34.30 0.08
N GLU A 144 -15.73 32.99 0.09
CA GLU A 144 -16.28 32.14 1.14
C GLU A 144 -15.74 32.62 2.50
N PRO A 145 -16.60 32.82 3.52
CA PRO A 145 -16.13 33.23 4.82
C PRO A 145 -15.24 32.14 5.42
N ALA A 146 -14.07 32.56 5.91
CA ALA A 146 -13.14 31.73 6.65
C ALA A 146 -13.88 30.86 7.69
N PRO A 147 -13.60 29.55 7.78
CA PRO A 147 -14.15 28.74 8.86
C PRO A 147 -13.69 29.34 10.20
N ALA A 148 -14.66 29.53 11.08
CA ALA A 148 -14.44 30.04 12.43
C ALA A 148 -13.37 29.19 13.13
N GLU A 149 -12.37 29.86 13.70
CA GLU A 149 -11.41 29.24 14.59
C GLU A 149 -12.18 28.71 15.81
N GLU A 150 -12.38 27.40 15.89
CA GLU A 150 -12.81 26.76 17.13
C GLU A 150 -11.66 26.86 18.14
N GLU A 151 -11.94 27.43 19.31
CA GLU A 151 -11.00 27.48 20.42
C GLU A 151 -10.53 26.06 20.78
N PRO A 152 -9.23 25.86 21.09
CA PRO A 152 -8.69 24.54 21.32
C PRO A 152 -9.33 23.93 22.57
N ALA A 153 -9.96 22.78 22.40
CA ALA A 153 -10.29 21.88 23.49
C ALA A 153 -9.01 21.60 24.28
N THR A 154 -9.05 21.88 25.58
CA THR A 154 -8.02 21.51 26.54
C THR A 154 -7.79 20.00 26.44
N ALA A 155 -6.63 19.62 25.92
CA ALA A 155 -6.15 18.24 25.94
C ALA A 155 -5.99 17.81 27.39
N GLU A 156 -6.85 16.91 27.86
CA GLU A 156 -6.55 16.10 29.04
C GLU A 156 -5.43 15.12 28.66
N GLU A 157 -4.38 15.11 29.47
CA GLU A 157 -3.21 14.24 29.29
C GLU A 157 -3.64 12.75 29.36
N PRO A 158 -3.29 11.89 28.39
CA PRO A 158 -3.56 10.46 28.50
C PRO A 158 -2.66 9.84 29.56
N GLU A 159 -3.28 9.14 30.52
CA GLU A 159 -2.57 8.34 31.52
C GLU A 159 -1.76 7.23 30.82
N GLU A 160 -0.46 7.15 31.12
CA GLU A 160 0.44 6.12 30.60
C GLU A 160 0.00 4.72 31.07
N GLU A 161 -0.46 3.89 30.14
CA GLU A 161 -0.62 2.45 30.40
C GLU A 161 0.76 1.78 30.48
N PRO A 162 1.05 0.95 31.50
CA PRO A 162 2.33 0.27 31.60
C PRO A 162 2.47 -0.79 30.50
N ALA A 163 3.62 -0.74 29.81
CA ALA A 163 3.99 -1.67 28.76
C ALA A 163 3.85 -3.15 29.20
N PRO A 164 3.38 -4.04 28.31
CA PRO A 164 3.33 -5.47 28.60
C PRO A 164 4.75 -6.02 28.78
N GLU A 165 4.98 -6.74 29.88
CA GLU A 165 6.24 -7.44 30.08
C GLU A 165 6.39 -8.57 29.05
N GLU A 166 7.41 -8.43 28.21
CA GLU A 166 7.86 -9.41 27.21
C GLU A 166 8.17 -10.76 27.86
N GLY A 167 7.15 -11.62 27.91
CA GLY A 167 7.28 -13.04 28.25
C GLY A 167 8.07 -13.77 27.16
N GLY A 168 9.40 -13.68 27.25
CA GLY A 168 10.33 -14.36 26.36
C GLY A 168 10.01 -15.85 26.23
N PHE A 169 9.45 -16.22 25.08
CA PHE A 169 9.17 -17.60 24.72
C PHE A 169 10.51 -18.36 24.64
N PRO A 170 10.68 -19.53 25.30
CA PRO A 170 11.93 -20.28 25.24
C PRO A 170 12.01 -21.04 23.91
N LEU A 171 12.17 -20.32 22.80
CA LEU A 171 12.47 -20.91 21.49
C LEU A 171 13.87 -21.53 21.46
N ILE A 172 14.78 -21.06 22.31
CA ILE A 172 16.18 -21.50 22.37
C ILE A 172 16.33 -23.00 22.68
N PRO A 173 15.70 -23.59 23.72
CA PRO A 173 15.81 -25.04 23.97
C PRO A 173 15.15 -25.90 22.88
N ALA A 174 14.07 -25.43 22.25
CA ALA A 174 13.41 -26.15 21.16
C ALA A 174 14.30 -26.20 19.91
N ILE A 175 14.93 -25.07 19.56
CA ILE A 175 15.89 -24.98 18.45
C ILE A 175 17.11 -25.85 18.73
N ILE A 176 17.65 -25.84 19.95
CA ILE A 176 18.79 -26.70 20.33
C ILE A 176 18.42 -28.19 20.23
N ALA A 177 17.23 -28.60 20.69
CA ALA A 177 16.78 -29.97 20.58
C ALA A 177 16.65 -30.42 19.10
N ILE A 178 16.11 -29.56 18.24
CA ILE A 178 16.02 -29.82 16.80
C ILE A 178 17.42 -29.95 16.19
N ILE A 179 18.35 -29.04 16.53
CA ILE A 179 19.73 -29.11 16.03
C ILE A 179 20.41 -30.42 16.48
N VAL A 180 20.25 -30.83 17.74
CA VAL A 180 20.84 -32.08 18.25
C VAL A 180 20.27 -33.30 17.53
N VAL A 181 18.94 -33.37 17.34
CA VAL A 181 18.30 -34.47 16.61
C VAL A 181 18.77 -34.51 15.16
N VAL A 182 18.88 -33.36 14.49
CA VAL A 182 19.37 -33.26 13.11
C VAL A 182 20.84 -33.66 13.01
N VAL A 183 21.69 -33.24 13.94
CA VAL A 183 23.12 -33.60 13.95
C VAL A 183 23.31 -35.09 14.25
N LEU A 184 22.56 -35.67 15.19
CA LEU A 184 22.63 -37.10 15.50
C LEU A 184 22.10 -37.96 14.34
N ALA A 185 20.98 -37.56 13.72
CA ALA A 185 20.47 -38.22 12.54
C ALA A 185 21.45 -38.14 11.36
N TYR A 186 22.08 -36.98 11.15
CA TYR A 186 23.10 -36.78 10.13
C TYR A 186 24.35 -37.64 10.39
N TRP A 187 24.83 -37.70 11.64
CA TRP A 187 25.96 -38.54 12.03
C TRP A 187 25.67 -40.04 11.85
N PHE A 188 24.45 -40.47 12.19
CA PHE A 188 24.00 -41.85 11.97
C PHE A 188 23.92 -42.19 10.47
N MET A 189 23.39 -41.27 9.65
CA MET A 189 23.24 -41.44 8.19
C MET A 189 24.55 -41.33 7.40
N LEU A 190 25.61 -40.77 7.99
CA LEU A 190 26.96 -40.75 7.38
C LEU A 190 27.79 -42.01 7.67
N LYS A 191 27.32 -42.86 8.60
CA LYS A 191 28.01 -44.08 9.00
C LYS A 191 27.66 -45.30 8.14
N GLU A 192 26.71 -45.17 7.21
CA GLU A 192 26.38 -46.11 6.13
C GLU A 192 26.96 -45.64 4.79
#